data_AF-A0A627A595-F1
#
_entry.id   AF-A0A627A595-F1
#
_cell.length_a   1.000
_cell.length_b   1.000
_cell.length_c   1.000
_cell.angle_alpha   90.00
_cell.angle_beta   90.00
_cell.angle_gamma   90.00
#
_symmetry.space_group_name_H-M   'P 1'
#
loop_
_entity.id
_entity.type
_entity.pdbx_description
1 polymer ?
#
loop_
_entity_poly.entity_id
_entity_poly.type
_entity_poly.pdbx_seq_one_letter_code
_entity_poly.pdbx_strand_id
1 'polypeptide(L)'
;DINELTDQLDATLNQTVDAWFLDGFAPAKNPDMWTPNLFNAMARLARPGATLATFTSAGFVRRGLQEAGFTMQKRKGFGRKREMLCGVMEQHLMPTLSAPWFYRSGSEKRETAIIGGGIASALLSLALLRRGWQVTLYCADDQPAQGASGNRQGALYPLLSKHDAAINRFFPTAFTFARRLYDALPVSFDHDWCGVTQLGWDEKSQQKIAQMLSLALPAGLASALDAEEAEQAVGVTTRCGGITYPAGGWLCPEQLTRAVIALATEQGLQTRFRHTLTSLVAQESRWQLRFTSGETASHETVVLANGHQINRFDQTRPLPVYAVGGQVSHIPTTP
;
A
#
# COMPACT_ATOMS: atom_id res chain seq x y z
N ASP A 1 15.75 -13.27 6.68
CA ASP A 1 17.10 -12.93 6.17
C ASP A 1 16.98 -12.13 4.87
N ILE A 2 17.94 -11.25 4.52
CA ILE A 2 17.88 -10.53 3.22
C ILE A 2 17.91 -11.49 2.03
N ASN A 3 18.65 -12.60 2.14
CA ASN A 3 18.76 -13.62 1.12
C ASN A 3 17.41 -14.32 0.83
N GLU A 4 16.51 -14.36 1.81
CA GLU A 4 15.16 -14.92 1.66
C GLU A 4 14.18 -13.88 1.12
N LEU A 5 14.32 -12.62 1.57
CA LEU A 5 13.40 -11.54 1.22
C LEU A 5 13.54 -11.12 -0.24
N THR A 6 14.75 -11.16 -0.80
CA THR A 6 14.99 -10.78 -2.19
C THR A 6 14.24 -11.65 -3.19
N ASP A 7 13.96 -12.91 -2.86
CA ASP A 7 13.22 -13.83 -3.73
C ASP A 7 11.69 -13.63 -3.63
N GLN A 8 11.23 -12.90 -2.62
CA GLN A 8 9.83 -12.52 -2.47
C GLN A 8 9.49 -11.17 -3.14
N LEU A 9 10.48 -10.49 -3.72
CA LEU A 9 10.26 -9.22 -4.40
C LEU A 9 9.51 -9.44 -5.71
N ASP A 10 8.47 -8.65 -5.91
CA ASP A 10 7.61 -8.73 -7.07
C ASP A 10 8.36 -8.37 -8.36
N ALA A 11 7.98 -9.01 -9.48
CA ALA A 11 8.62 -8.79 -10.77
C ALA A 11 8.51 -7.34 -11.28
N THR A 12 7.57 -6.53 -10.77
CA THR A 12 7.50 -5.09 -11.04
C THR A 12 8.70 -4.29 -10.53
N LEU A 13 9.49 -4.85 -9.61
CA LEU A 13 10.70 -4.22 -9.09
C LEU A 13 11.95 -4.56 -9.93
N ASN A 14 11.84 -5.50 -10.87
CA ASN A 14 12.94 -5.82 -11.76
C ASN A 14 13.35 -4.61 -12.60
N GLN A 15 14.66 -4.39 -12.74
CA GLN A 15 15.24 -3.24 -13.45
C GLN A 15 14.77 -1.84 -12.99
N THR A 16 14.45 -1.69 -11.71
CA THR A 16 14.00 -0.40 -11.15
C THR A 16 15.06 0.31 -10.31
N VAL A 17 16.09 -0.40 -9.84
CA VAL A 17 17.12 0.15 -8.95
C VAL A 17 18.18 0.87 -9.77
N ASP A 18 18.38 2.17 -9.51
CA ASP A 18 19.42 2.99 -10.17
C ASP A 18 20.77 2.94 -9.42
N ALA A 19 20.76 2.70 -8.11
CA ALA A 19 21.96 2.63 -7.28
C ALA A 19 21.81 1.65 -6.11
N TRP A 20 22.81 0.80 -5.92
CA TRP A 20 22.91 -0.15 -4.82
C TRP A 20 23.91 0.32 -3.77
N PHE A 21 23.46 0.38 -2.52
CA PHE A 21 24.32 0.47 -1.34
C PHE A 21 24.44 -0.93 -0.74
N LEU A 22 25.49 -1.64 -1.14
CA LEU A 22 25.76 -2.98 -0.63
C LEU A 22 26.55 -2.88 0.67
N ASP A 23 25.82 -2.77 1.77
CA ASP A 23 26.36 -2.61 3.11
C ASP A 23 25.94 -3.77 4.03
N GLY A 24 26.68 -3.96 5.12
CA GLY A 24 26.51 -5.06 6.06
C GLY A 24 27.77 -5.27 6.89
N PHE A 25 27.78 -6.27 7.78
CA PHE A 25 29.02 -6.62 8.48
C PHE A 25 30.10 -7.08 7.49
N ALA A 26 31.37 -6.86 7.87
CA ALA A 26 32.52 -7.28 7.08
C ALA A 26 32.35 -8.74 6.62
N PRO A 27 32.61 -9.09 5.36
CA PRO A 27 32.29 -10.42 4.85
C PRO A 27 32.94 -11.58 5.63
N ALA A 28 34.10 -11.36 6.23
CA ALA A 28 34.77 -12.34 7.09
C ALA A 28 34.04 -12.59 8.43
N LYS A 29 33.19 -11.66 8.88
CA LYS A 29 32.43 -11.73 10.13
C LYS A 29 30.97 -12.16 9.93
N ASN A 30 30.44 -11.99 8.73
CA ASN A 30 29.07 -12.38 8.39
C ASN A 30 29.01 -12.89 6.95
N PRO A 31 29.64 -14.04 6.63
CA PRO A 31 29.70 -14.56 5.27
C PRO A 31 28.31 -14.91 4.72
N ASP A 32 27.37 -15.27 5.59
CA ASP A 32 26.02 -15.74 5.24
C ASP A 32 25.20 -14.69 4.49
N MET A 33 25.50 -13.41 4.66
CA MET A 33 24.87 -12.34 3.87
C MET A 33 25.40 -12.28 2.43
N TRP A 34 26.67 -12.57 2.21
CA TRP A 34 27.38 -12.27 0.96
C TRP A 34 27.30 -13.44 -0.02
N THR A 35 26.08 -13.77 -0.44
CA THR A 35 25.82 -14.96 -1.26
C THR A 35 25.68 -14.63 -2.74
N PRO A 36 25.91 -15.62 -3.63
CA PRO A 36 25.55 -15.51 -5.04
C PRO A 36 24.06 -15.18 -5.25
N ASN A 37 23.17 -15.68 -4.38
CA ASN A 37 21.73 -15.41 -4.49
C ASN A 37 21.45 -13.90 -4.35
N LEU A 38 22.05 -13.27 -3.33
CA LEU A 38 21.93 -11.83 -3.14
C LEU A 38 22.47 -11.06 -4.36
N PHE A 39 23.66 -11.42 -4.86
CA PHE A 39 24.25 -10.72 -6.01
C PHE A 39 23.40 -10.84 -7.28
N ASN A 40 22.85 -12.03 -7.55
CA ASN A 40 21.96 -12.25 -8.68
C ASN A 40 20.64 -11.49 -8.52
N ALA A 41 20.07 -11.44 -7.32
CA ALA A 41 18.88 -10.64 -7.05
C ALA A 41 19.15 -9.14 -7.25
N MET A 42 20.30 -8.64 -6.81
CA MET A 42 20.71 -7.25 -7.04
C MET A 42 20.82 -6.93 -8.53
N ALA A 43 21.42 -7.84 -9.31
CA ALA A 43 21.53 -7.70 -10.76
C ALA A 43 20.17 -7.73 -11.45
N ARG A 44 19.27 -8.64 -11.05
CA ARG A 44 17.88 -8.74 -11.55
C ARG A 44 17.09 -7.45 -11.35
N LEU A 45 17.29 -6.79 -10.22
CA LEU A 45 16.61 -5.54 -9.83
C LEU A 45 17.27 -4.28 -10.40
N ALA A 46 18.54 -4.37 -10.84
CA ALA A 46 19.31 -3.24 -11.35
C ALA A 46 18.80 -2.79 -12.73
N ARG A 47 18.55 -1.49 -12.88
CA ARG A 47 18.33 -0.87 -14.20
C ARG A 47 19.60 -1.01 -15.05
N PRO A 48 19.51 -1.09 -16.38
CA PRO A 48 20.68 -0.86 -17.24
C PRO A 48 21.37 0.47 -16.91
N GLY A 49 22.67 0.44 -16.67
CA GLY A 49 23.47 1.58 -16.21
C GLY A 49 23.44 1.80 -14.69
N ALA A 50 22.69 1.01 -13.92
CA ALA A 50 22.63 1.15 -12.47
C ALA A 50 23.99 0.93 -11.82
N THR A 51 24.23 1.65 -10.73
CA THR A 51 25.52 1.63 -10.03
C THR A 51 25.45 0.80 -8.76
N LEU A 52 26.60 0.37 -8.28
CA LEU A 52 26.75 -0.31 -7.00
C LEU A 52 27.99 0.20 -6.30
N ALA A 53 27.91 0.38 -4.98
CA ALA A 53 29.06 0.63 -4.14
C ALA A 53 29.01 -0.25 -2.89
N THR A 54 30.18 -0.75 -2.46
CA THR A 54 30.33 -1.45 -1.19
C THR A 54 31.64 -1.08 -0.53
N PHE A 55 31.66 -1.05 0.81
CA PHE A 55 32.87 -0.78 1.56
C PHE A 55 33.92 -1.88 1.34
N THR A 56 33.53 -3.15 1.15
CA THR A 56 34.48 -4.28 1.08
C THR A 56 35.26 -4.34 -0.24
N SER A 57 36.44 -4.96 -0.19
CA SER A 57 37.27 -5.31 -1.37
C SER A 57 37.57 -6.81 -1.47
N ALA A 58 36.80 -7.63 -0.74
CA ALA A 58 36.97 -9.07 -0.69
C ALA A 58 36.85 -9.70 -2.09
N GLY A 59 37.79 -10.59 -2.42
CA GLY A 59 37.89 -11.16 -3.77
C GLY A 59 36.67 -11.96 -4.19
N PHE A 60 36.05 -12.71 -3.27
CA PHE A 60 34.86 -13.50 -3.60
C PHE A 60 33.62 -12.62 -3.85
N VAL A 61 33.48 -11.50 -3.13
CA VAL A 61 32.41 -10.52 -3.37
C VAL A 61 32.57 -9.89 -4.76
N ARG A 62 33.79 -9.49 -5.12
CA ARG A 62 34.08 -8.97 -6.45
C ARG A 62 33.71 -9.99 -7.54
N ARG A 63 34.16 -11.24 -7.41
CA ARG A 63 33.86 -12.30 -8.40
C ARG A 63 32.36 -12.60 -8.48
N GLY A 64 31.68 -12.75 -7.36
CA GLY A 64 30.24 -13.00 -7.34
C GLY A 64 29.42 -11.88 -8.00
N LEU A 65 29.79 -10.61 -7.78
CA LEU A 65 29.14 -9.48 -8.46
C LEU A 65 29.46 -9.43 -9.96
N GLN A 66 30.66 -9.83 -10.37
CA GLN A 66 31.02 -9.96 -11.79
C GLN A 66 30.23 -11.09 -12.46
N GLU A 67 30.11 -12.25 -11.80
CA GLU A 67 29.33 -13.39 -12.26
C GLU A 67 27.84 -13.05 -12.37
N ALA A 68 27.31 -12.22 -11.46
CA ALA A 68 25.95 -11.71 -11.52
C ALA A 68 25.71 -10.68 -12.66
N GLY A 69 26.77 -10.16 -13.28
CA GLY A 69 26.68 -9.28 -14.46
C GLY A 69 27.17 -7.84 -14.25
N PHE A 70 27.67 -7.46 -13.07
CA PHE A 70 28.22 -6.12 -12.85
C PHE A 70 29.66 -5.99 -13.37
N THR A 71 29.95 -4.87 -14.05
CA THR A 71 31.33 -4.47 -14.37
C THR A 71 31.96 -3.86 -13.12
N MET A 72 32.80 -4.63 -12.42
CA MET A 72 33.37 -4.25 -11.12
C MET A 72 34.75 -3.58 -11.21
N GLN A 73 34.91 -2.47 -10.50
CA GLN A 73 36.15 -1.71 -10.36
C GLN A 73 36.56 -1.55 -8.88
N LYS A 74 37.86 -1.63 -8.61
CA LYS A 74 38.42 -1.22 -7.31
C LYS A 74 38.67 0.28 -7.29
N ARG A 75 38.30 0.93 -6.20
CA ARG A 75 38.60 2.35 -5.93
C ARG A 75 39.29 2.51 -4.59
N LYS A 76 39.97 3.64 -4.39
CA LYS A 76 40.60 3.98 -3.11
C LYS A 76 39.54 4.00 -2.00
N GLY A 77 39.79 3.27 -0.92
CA GLY A 77 38.88 3.26 0.23
C GLY A 77 38.97 4.54 1.06
N PHE A 78 37.99 4.75 1.93
CA PHE A 78 37.97 5.90 2.84
C PHE A 78 38.89 5.70 4.06
N GLY A 79 39.57 6.76 4.48
CA GLY A 79 40.42 6.77 5.68
C GLY A 79 41.57 5.75 5.60
N ARG A 80 41.65 4.85 6.58
CA ARG A 80 42.67 3.78 6.63
C ARG A 80 42.40 2.64 5.65
N LYS A 81 41.22 2.60 5.02
CA LYS A 81 40.86 1.51 4.13
C LYS A 81 41.53 1.68 2.78
N ARG A 82 42.31 0.68 2.37
CA ARG A 82 43.12 0.75 1.15
C ARG A 82 42.25 0.78 -0.11
N GLU A 83 41.25 -0.11 -0.17
CA GLU A 83 40.40 -0.28 -1.35
C GLU A 83 38.94 -0.52 -0.96
N MET A 84 38.04 -0.18 -1.88
CA MET A 84 36.61 -0.50 -1.89
C MET A 84 36.17 -0.88 -3.31
N LEU A 85 34.95 -1.40 -3.46
CA LEU A 85 34.42 -1.80 -4.77
C LEU A 85 33.28 -0.90 -5.21
N CYS A 86 33.28 -0.59 -6.50
CA CYS A 86 32.17 0.01 -7.22
C CYS A 86 31.87 -0.82 -8.47
N GLY A 87 30.62 -0.82 -8.91
CA GLY A 87 30.20 -1.54 -10.11
C GLY A 87 29.15 -0.79 -10.90
N VAL A 88 29.00 -1.16 -12.17
CA VAL A 88 27.95 -0.66 -13.07
C VAL A 88 27.31 -1.86 -13.78
N MET A 89 25.98 -1.88 -13.89
CA MET A 89 25.23 -2.84 -14.68
C MET A 89 25.25 -2.40 -16.16
N GLU A 90 26.35 -2.66 -16.86
CA GLU A 90 26.50 -2.27 -18.28
C GLU A 90 25.67 -3.16 -19.22
N GLN A 91 25.24 -4.32 -18.73
CA GLN A 91 24.47 -5.29 -19.50
C GLN A 91 22.97 -5.04 -19.33
N HIS A 92 22.22 -5.25 -20.41
CA HIS A 92 20.76 -5.35 -20.33
C HIS A 92 20.37 -6.81 -20.06
N LEU A 93 20.01 -7.12 -18.82
CA LEU A 93 19.47 -8.43 -18.47
C LEU A 93 18.00 -8.52 -18.91
N MET A 94 17.51 -9.71 -19.25
CA MET A 94 16.08 -9.95 -19.47
C MET A 94 15.55 -10.88 -18.37
N PRO A 95 14.95 -10.34 -17.29
CA PRO A 95 14.45 -11.14 -16.19
C PRO A 95 13.26 -12.01 -16.63
N THR A 96 13.31 -13.29 -16.32
CA THR A 96 12.17 -14.19 -16.53
C THR A 96 11.06 -13.88 -15.53
N LEU A 97 9.83 -13.75 -16.01
CA LEU A 97 8.65 -13.63 -15.15
C LEU A 97 8.26 -15.01 -14.61
N SER A 98 8.33 -15.18 -13.29
CA SER A 98 7.97 -16.45 -12.62
C SER A 98 6.45 -16.69 -12.57
N ALA A 99 5.66 -15.62 -12.47
CA ALA A 99 4.20 -15.67 -12.38
C ALA A 99 3.54 -14.63 -13.31
N PRO A 100 3.61 -14.79 -14.64
CA PRO A 100 3.11 -13.80 -15.60
C PRO A 100 1.60 -13.53 -15.47
N TRP A 101 0.81 -14.47 -14.96
CA TRP A 101 -0.62 -14.30 -14.69
C TRP A 101 -0.93 -13.30 -13.56
N PHE A 102 0.04 -12.95 -12.72
CA PHE A 102 -0.07 -11.89 -11.70
C PHE A 102 0.67 -10.61 -12.08
N TYR A 103 1.11 -10.49 -13.32
CA TYR A 103 1.87 -9.33 -13.78
C TYR A 103 1.06 -8.03 -13.64
N ARG A 104 1.71 -7.01 -13.09
CA ARG A 104 1.13 -5.67 -12.92
C ARG A 104 1.86 -4.70 -13.84
N SER A 105 1.21 -4.33 -14.94
CA SER A 105 1.74 -3.30 -15.84
C SER A 105 1.38 -1.90 -15.36
N GLY A 106 2.27 -0.95 -15.63
CA GLY A 106 1.99 0.48 -15.51
C GLY A 106 1.50 1.08 -16.83
N SER A 107 1.37 2.40 -16.85
CA SER A 107 1.17 3.18 -18.07
C SER A 107 2.27 4.24 -18.21
N GLU A 108 2.74 4.43 -19.44
CA GLU A 108 3.65 5.52 -19.80
C GLU A 108 2.93 6.86 -19.88
N LYS A 109 1.60 6.83 -20.00
CA LYS A 109 0.73 8.01 -20.03
C LYS A 109 0.75 8.73 -18.69
N ARG A 110 0.41 10.02 -18.70
CA ARG A 110 0.41 10.89 -17.50
C ARG A 110 -0.88 11.67 -17.33
N GLU A 111 -1.95 11.15 -17.94
CA GLU A 111 -3.31 11.67 -17.80
C GLU A 111 -4.26 10.51 -17.48
N THR A 112 -5.19 10.74 -16.54
CA THR A 112 -6.17 9.73 -16.12
C THR A 112 -7.50 10.33 -15.69
N ALA A 113 -8.57 9.59 -15.98
CA ALA A 113 -9.86 9.79 -15.34
C ALA A 113 -10.09 8.77 -14.22
N ILE A 114 -10.51 9.23 -13.05
CA ILE A 114 -10.95 8.40 -11.93
C ILE A 114 -12.47 8.47 -11.85
N ILE A 115 -13.12 7.31 -11.82
CA ILE A 115 -14.58 7.20 -11.63
C ILE A 115 -14.81 6.83 -10.17
N GLY A 116 -15.35 7.74 -9.37
CA GLY A 116 -15.43 7.55 -7.92
C GLY A 116 -16.04 8.72 -7.16
N GLY A 117 -15.49 9.00 -5.98
CA GLY A 117 -16.01 9.99 -5.03
C GLY A 117 -15.81 9.58 -3.57
N GLY A 118 -15.36 8.36 -3.31
CA GLY A 118 -15.02 7.86 -1.97
C GLY A 118 -13.53 7.99 -1.61
N ILE A 119 -13.16 7.43 -0.45
CA ILE A 119 -11.80 7.51 0.11
C ILE A 119 -10.72 6.96 -0.83
N ALA A 120 -11.04 5.88 -1.57
CA ALA A 120 -10.09 5.28 -2.52
C ALA A 120 -9.72 6.24 -3.66
N SER A 121 -10.70 6.87 -4.29
CA SER A 121 -10.45 7.89 -5.33
C SER A 121 -9.75 9.13 -4.77
N ALA A 122 -10.07 9.53 -3.54
CA ALA A 122 -9.46 10.68 -2.89
C ALA A 122 -7.95 10.49 -2.68
N LEU A 123 -7.55 9.39 -2.03
CA LEU A 123 -6.14 9.08 -1.78
C LEU A 123 -5.37 8.74 -3.07
N LEU A 124 -6.02 8.09 -4.04
CA LEU A 124 -5.41 7.82 -5.35
C LEU A 124 -5.10 9.12 -6.09
N SER A 125 -6.00 10.11 -6.05
CA SER A 125 -5.79 11.43 -6.68
C SER A 125 -4.53 12.09 -6.14
N LEU A 126 -4.36 12.17 -4.80
CA LEU A 126 -3.14 12.71 -4.20
C LEU A 126 -1.88 11.93 -4.60
N ALA A 127 -1.95 10.59 -4.62
CA ALA A 127 -0.80 9.77 -4.97
C ALA A 127 -0.32 10.00 -6.42
N LEU A 128 -1.26 10.24 -7.34
CA LEU A 128 -0.98 10.53 -8.75
C LEU A 128 -0.51 11.98 -8.96
N LEU A 129 -1.15 12.96 -8.32
CA LEU A 129 -0.76 14.38 -8.41
C LEU A 129 0.66 14.62 -7.91
N ARG A 130 1.06 13.97 -6.81
CA ARG A 130 2.46 13.99 -6.31
C ARG A 130 3.50 13.51 -7.33
N ARG A 131 3.07 12.78 -8.37
CA ARG A 131 3.90 12.25 -9.45
C ARG A 131 3.70 13.01 -10.77
N GLY A 132 3.05 14.17 -10.73
CA GLY A 132 2.85 15.05 -11.89
C GLY A 132 1.82 14.53 -12.90
N TRP A 133 0.88 13.68 -12.47
CA TRP A 133 -0.22 13.25 -13.33
C TRP A 133 -1.29 14.34 -13.47
N GLN A 134 -1.90 14.42 -14.66
CA GLN A 134 -3.16 15.12 -14.86
C GLN A 134 -4.30 14.18 -14.46
N VAL A 135 -5.13 14.59 -13.51
CA VAL A 135 -6.17 13.74 -12.93
C VAL A 135 -7.52 14.44 -13.02
N THR A 136 -8.51 13.75 -13.59
CA THR A 136 -9.92 14.17 -13.59
C THR A 136 -10.75 13.17 -12.78
N LEU A 137 -11.48 13.63 -11.77
CA LEU A 137 -12.41 12.83 -10.98
C LEU A 137 -13.84 13.05 -11.48
N TYR A 138 -14.49 11.99 -11.95
CA TYR A 138 -15.93 11.97 -12.22
C TYR A 138 -16.65 11.30 -11.05
N CYS A 139 -17.63 12.01 -10.50
CA CYS A 139 -18.45 11.54 -9.40
C CYS A 139 -19.92 11.59 -9.80
N ALA A 140 -20.64 10.49 -9.58
CA ALA A 140 -22.08 10.39 -9.87
C ALA A 140 -22.91 11.32 -8.97
N ASP A 141 -22.44 11.52 -7.75
CA ASP A 141 -23.09 12.29 -6.70
C ASP A 141 -22.81 13.80 -6.86
N ASP A 142 -23.56 14.64 -6.13
CA ASP A 142 -23.35 16.09 -6.15
C ASP A 142 -22.20 16.56 -5.24
N GLN A 143 -21.77 15.70 -4.31
CA GLN A 143 -20.64 15.89 -3.42
C GLN A 143 -19.89 14.56 -3.23
N PRO A 144 -18.59 14.60 -2.88
CA PRO A 144 -17.89 13.38 -2.55
C PRO A 144 -18.35 12.82 -1.19
N ALA A 145 -17.99 11.55 -0.95
CA ALA A 145 -18.31 10.77 0.23
C ALA A 145 -19.80 10.46 0.46
N GLN A 146 -20.65 10.55 -0.57
CA GLN A 146 -22.07 10.14 -0.47
C GLN A 146 -22.30 8.63 -0.62
N GLY A 147 -21.26 7.87 -0.98
CA GLY A 147 -21.26 6.40 -0.92
C GLY A 147 -20.87 5.86 0.47
N ALA A 148 -20.27 4.66 0.51
CA ALA A 148 -19.88 3.98 1.75
C ALA A 148 -18.84 4.72 2.61
N SER A 149 -18.19 5.76 2.08
CA SER A 149 -17.24 6.60 2.82
C SER A 149 -17.91 7.72 3.64
N GLY A 150 -19.25 7.77 3.70
CA GLY A 150 -20.01 8.85 4.33
C GLY A 150 -20.37 8.67 5.81
N ASN A 151 -19.76 7.72 6.53
CA ASN A 151 -20.02 7.55 7.96
C ASN A 151 -19.41 8.68 8.80
N ARG A 152 -19.98 8.95 9.98
CA ARG A 152 -19.47 9.95 10.93
C ARG A 152 -18.24 9.49 11.70
N GLN A 153 -18.17 8.20 12.05
CA GLN A 153 -17.06 7.61 12.78
C GLN A 153 -16.84 6.19 12.25
N GLY A 154 -15.63 5.91 11.76
CA GLY A 154 -15.20 4.60 11.30
C GLY A 154 -13.99 4.12 12.10
N ALA A 155 -14.05 2.87 12.58
CA ALA A 155 -12.94 2.25 13.29
C ALA A 155 -11.77 1.95 12.34
N LEU A 156 -10.55 2.21 12.80
CA LEU A 156 -9.30 1.88 12.11
C LEU A 156 -8.48 0.91 12.96
N TYR A 157 -8.37 -0.34 12.50
CA TYR A 157 -7.55 -1.38 13.11
C TYR A 157 -7.19 -2.44 12.05
N PRO A 158 -6.12 -3.22 12.23
CA PRO A 158 -5.75 -4.26 11.27
C PRO A 158 -6.66 -5.48 11.41
N LEU A 159 -7.03 -6.09 10.28
CA LEU A 159 -7.56 -7.45 10.28
C LEU A 159 -6.40 -8.43 10.44
N LEU A 160 -6.40 -9.21 11.52
CA LEU A 160 -5.43 -10.28 11.74
C LEU A 160 -6.05 -11.65 11.44
N SER A 161 -5.27 -12.53 10.82
CA SER A 161 -5.68 -13.89 10.49
C SER A 161 -4.50 -14.84 10.58
N LYS A 162 -4.66 -15.98 11.25
CA LYS A 162 -3.64 -17.04 11.30
C LYS A 162 -3.63 -17.91 10.04
N HIS A 163 -4.77 -18.00 9.36
CA HIS A 163 -4.97 -18.98 8.28
C HIS A 163 -4.56 -18.47 6.90
N ASP A 164 -4.31 -17.16 6.76
CA ASP A 164 -3.98 -16.55 5.49
C ASP A 164 -2.76 -15.64 5.64
N ALA A 165 -1.63 -16.10 5.11
CA ALA A 165 -0.36 -15.39 5.16
C ALA A 165 -0.38 -14.06 4.39
N ALA A 166 -1.16 -13.97 3.30
CA ALA A 166 -1.27 -12.76 2.51
C ALA A 166 -2.06 -11.68 3.28
N ILE A 167 -3.19 -12.05 3.89
CA ILE A 167 -3.98 -11.16 4.77
C ILE A 167 -3.12 -10.69 5.95
N ASN A 168 -2.42 -11.63 6.60
CA ASN A 168 -1.60 -11.31 7.77
C ASN A 168 -0.38 -10.45 7.46
N ARG A 169 0.09 -10.42 6.21
CA ARG A 169 1.12 -9.48 5.76
C ARG A 169 0.51 -8.14 5.35
N PHE A 170 -0.59 -8.17 4.61
CA PHE A 170 -1.19 -6.98 4.02
C PHE A 170 -1.76 -6.05 5.08
N PHE A 171 -2.66 -6.50 5.96
CA PHE A 171 -3.40 -5.61 6.86
C PHE A 171 -2.53 -4.96 7.94
N PRO A 172 -1.59 -5.66 8.60
CA PRO A 172 -0.63 -5.00 9.50
C PRO A 172 0.23 -3.94 8.81
N THR A 173 0.72 -4.24 7.60
CA THR A 173 1.51 -3.29 6.81
C THR A 173 0.66 -2.08 6.39
N ALA A 174 -0.55 -2.33 5.89
CA ALA A 174 -1.49 -1.31 5.46
C ALA A 174 -1.96 -0.43 6.63
N PHE A 175 -2.21 -1.01 7.80
CA PHE A 175 -2.61 -0.28 9.00
C PHE A 175 -1.53 0.68 9.48
N THR A 176 -0.29 0.20 9.63
CA THR A 176 0.82 1.08 10.07
C THR A 176 1.15 2.13 9.02
N PHE A 177 1.03 1.81 7.74
CA PHE A 177 1.14 2.80 6.65
C PHE A 177 0.02 3.84 6.71
N ALA A 178 -1.23 3.40 6.87
CA ALA A 178 -2.40 4.28 6.96
C ALA A 178 -2.26 5.24 8.15
N ARG A 179 -1.83 4.77 9.32
CA ARG A 179 -1.54 5.63 10.48
C ARG A 179 -0.54 6.73 10.16
N ARG A 180 0.63 6.38 9.62
CA ARG A 180 1.64 7.38 9.20
C ARG A 180 1.14 8.31 8.11
N LEU A 181 0.34 7.80 7.17
CA LEU A 181 -0.25 8.59 6.09
C LEU A 181 -1.21 9.64 6.65
N TYR A 182 -2.10 9.25 7.56
CA TYR A 182 -3.08 10.15 8.18
C TYR A 182 -2.41 11.17 9.08
N ASP A 183 -1.42 10.76 9.89
CA ASP A 183 -0.66 11.68 10.74
C ASP A 183 0.12 12.74 9.91
N ALA A 184 0.58 12.38 8.71
CA ALA A 184 1.32 13.28 7.81
C ALA A 184 0.43 14.06 6.83
N LEU A 185 -0.89 13.83 6.82
CA LEU A 185 -1.78 14.42 5.84
C LEU A 185 -2.10 15.87 6.22
N PRO A 186 -1.87 16.87 5.35
CA PRO A 186 -2.06 18.27 5.70
C PRO A 186 -3.53 18.70 5.52
N VAL A 187 -4.46 17.95 6.14
CA VAL A 187 -5.90 18.25 6.12
C VAL A 187 -6.49 18.03 7.51
N SER A 188 -7.53 18.80 7.86
CA SER A 188 -8.25 18.61 9.11
C SER A 188 -9.43 17.66 8.93
N PHE A 189 -9.60 16.76 9.88
CA PHE A 189 -10.74 15.85 10.00
C PHE A 189 -10.83 15.35 11.45
N ASP A 190 -12.03 15.11 11.93
CA ASP A 190 -12.26 14.57 13.26
C ASP A 190 -11.71 13.15 13.35
N HIS A 191 -10.88 12.90 14.36
CA HIS A 191 -10.32 11.59 14.66
C HIS A 191 -9.84 11.53 16.10
N ASP A 192 -9.67 10.32 16.61
CA ASP A 192 -8.88 10.07 17.81
C ASP A 192 -8.23 8.70 17.70
N TRP A 193 -6.94 8.65 18.04
CA TRP A 193 -6.15 7.42 18.05
C TRP A 193 -6.19 6.78 19.44
N CYS A 194 -7.41 6.63 19.97
CA CYS A 194 -7.72 6.16 21.31
C CYS A 194 -7.48 4.65 21.53
N GLY A 195 -6.98 3.94 20.52
CA GLY A 195 -6.92 2.48 20.49
C GLY A 195 -8.25 1.84 20.09
N VAL A 196 -8.20 0.55 19.77
CA VAL A 196 -9.37 -0.30 19.50
C VAL A 196 -9.24 -1.58 20.30
N THR A 197 -10.26 -1.92 21.09
CA THR A 197 -10.32 -3.19 21.81
C THR A 197 -11.38 -4.10 21.20
N GLN A 198 -10.97 -5.29 20.78
CA GLN A 198 -11.88 -6.35 20.31
C GLN A 198 -12.07 -7.38 21.42
N LEU A 199 -13.31 -7.50 21.91
CA LEU A 199 -13.67 -8.34 23.06
C LEU A 199 -13.95 -9.81 22.69
N GLY A 200 -13.57 -10.72 23.58
CA GLY A 200 -13.91 -12.14 23.52
C GLY A 200 -15.22 -12.44 24.27
N TRP A 201 -16.33 -11.93 23.76
CA TRP A 201 -17.64 -11.97 24.43
C TRP A 201 -18.38 -13.32 24.29
N ASP A 202 -17.93 -14.19 23.38
CA ASP A 202 -18.41 -15.56 23.20
C ASP A 202 -17.24 -16.52 22.91
N GLU A 203 -17.50 -17.83 22.96
CA GLU A 203 -16.46 -18.84 22.72
C GLU A 203 -15.79 -18.67 21.34
N LYS A 204 -16.56 -18.27 20.32
CA LYS A 204 -16.07 -18.11 18.94
C LYS A 204 -15.10 -16.93 18.82
N SER A 205 -15.43 -15.78 19.40
CA SER A 205 -14.57 -14.60 19.42
C SER A 205 -13.33 -14.82 20.28
N GLN A 206 -13.45 -15.51 21.42
CA GLN A 206 -12.31 -15.91 22.24
C GLN A 206 -11.34 -16.82 21.48
N GLN A 207 -11.84 -17.84 20.79
CA GLN A 207 -11.01 -18.72 19.97
C GLN A 207 -10.30 -17.95 18.85
N LYS A 208 -11.02 -17.04 18.17
CA LYS A 208 -10.42 -16.19 17.13
C LYS A 208 -9.33 -15.27 17.70
N ILE A 209 -9.55 -14.69 18.86
CA ILE A 209 -8.56 -13.84 19.55
C ILE A 209 -7.33 -14.66 19.96
N ALA A 210 -7.50 -15.84 20.53
CA ALA A 210 -6.39 -16.73 20.86
C ALA A 210 -5.55 -17.09 19.62
N GLN A 211 -6.18 -17.32 18.46
CA GLN A 211 -5.47 -17.53 17.20
C GLN A 211 -4.66 -16.30 16.77
N MET A 212 -5.23 -15.09 16.87
CA MET A 212 -4.54 -13.84 16.55
C MET A 212 -3.34 -13.61 17.48
N LEU A 213 -3.50 -13.84 18.79
CA LEU A 213 -2.43 -13.68 19.78
C LEU A 213 -1.28 -14.68 19.57
N SER A 214 -1.55 -15.87 19.02
CA SER A 214 -0.50 -16.85 18.68
C SER A 214 0.43 -16.42 17.55
N LEU A 215 0.14 -15.29 16.86
CA LEU A 215 1.02 -14.71 15.84
C LEU A 215 2.26 -14.01 16.43
N ALA A 216 2.32 -13.82 17.77
CA ALA A 216 3.43 -13.17 18.46
C ALA A 216 3.80 -11.79 17.85
N LEU A 217 2.78 -10.98 17.55
CA LEU A 217 2.96 -9.65 17.00
C LEU A 217 3.58 -8.69 18.03
N PRO A 218 4.28 -7.63 17.58
CA PRO A 218 4.77 -6.60 18.49
C PRO A 218 3.62 -5.96 19.28
N ALA A 219 3.84 -5.69 20.57
CA ALA A 219 2.81 -5.12 21.45
C ALA A 219 2.27 -3.76 20.96
N GLY A 220 3.08 -2.97 20.25
CA GLY A 220 2.63 -1.71 19.63
C GLY A 220 1.64 -1.89 18.47
N LEU A 221 1.53 -3.10 17.91
CA LEU A 221 0.55 -3.45 16.88
C LEU A 221 -0.70 -4.09 17.50
N ALA A 222 -0.50 -5.11 18.34
CA ALA A 222 -1.57 -5.78 19.05
C ALA A 222 -1.07 -6.47 20.33
N SER A 223 -1.87 -6.45 21.40
CA SER A 223 -1.58 -7.17 22.65
C SER A 223 -2.86 -7.73 23.27
N ALA A 224 -2.72 -8.79 24.06
CA ALA A 224 -3.82 -9.32 24.86
C ALA A 224 -4.21 -8.31 25.95
N LEU A 225 -5.47 -8.36 26.36
CA LEU A 225 -5.97 -7.76 27.60
C LEU A 225 -6.75 -8.82 28.37
N ASP A 226 -6.53 -8.91 29.67
CA ASP A 226 -7.48 -9.59 30.56
C ASP A 226 -8.76 -8.74 30.76
N ALA A 227 -9.69 -9.22 31.58
CA ALA A 227 -10.95 -8.53 31.79
C ALA A 227 -10.78 -7.19 32.53
N GLU A 228 -9.87 -7.10 33.50
CA GLU A 228 -9.62 -5.87 34.26
C GLU A 228 -8.92 -4.84 33.37
N GLU A 229 -7.89 -5.28 32.63
CA GLU A 229 -7.18 -4.44 31.67
C GLU A 229 -8.10 -3.93 30.56
N ALA A 230 -9.05 -4.76 30.08
CA ALA A 230 -10.04 -4.34 29.10
C ALA A 230 -10.94 -3.23 29.65
N GLU A 231 -11.46 -3.37 30.88
CA GLU A 231 -12.30 -2.35 31.53
C GLU A 231 -11.55 -1.03 31.75
N GLN A 232 -10.29 -1.12 32.19
CA GLN A 232 -9.42 0.05 32.33
C GLN A 232 -9.18 0.75 30.99
N ALA A 233 -8.96 -0.02 29.91
CA ALA A 233 -8.70 0.52 28.58
C ALA A 233 -9.93 1.18 27.94
N VAL A 234 -11.13 0.62 28.11
CA VAL A 234 -12.35 1.15 27.46
C VAL A 234 -13.19 2.07 28.35
N GLY A 235 -12.96 2.10 29.66
CA GLY A 235 -13.68 2.94 30.61
C GLY A 235 -15.11 2.49 30.93
N VAL A 236 -15.50 1.28 30.53
CA VAL A 236 -16.82 0.67 30.78
C VAL A 236 -16.66 -0.79 31.16
N THR A 237 -17.60 -1.32 31.96
CA THR A 237 -17.60 -2.74 32.35
C THR A 237 -17.81 -3.66 31.13
N THR A 238 -16.83 -4.51 30.84
CA THR A 238 -16.84 -5.46 29.71
C THR A 238 -17.04 -6.90 30.15
N ARG A 239 -16.64 -7.25 31.39
CA ARG A 239 -16.68 -8.62 31.96
C ARG A 239 -15.91 -9.68 31.18
N CYS A 240 -15.09 -9.29 30.20
CA CYS A 240 -14.30 -10.20 29.39
C CYS A 240 -13.04 -9.50 28.88
N GLY A 241 -11.98 -10.28 28.71
CA GLY A 241 -10.75 -9.82 28.09
C GLY A 241 -10.85 -9.80 26.56
N GLY A 242 -9.73 -9.57 25.90
CA GLY A 242 -9.66 -9.55 24.45
C GLY A 242 -8.29 -9.21 23.90
N ILE A 243 -8.30 -8.47 22.80
CA ILE A 243 -7.10 -7.97 22.12
C ILE A 243 -7.26 -6.47 21.88
N THR A 244 -6.21 -5.70 22.14
CA THR A 244 -6.16 -4.27 21.85
C THR A 244 -5.19 -3.97 20.71
N TYR A 245 -5.52 -2.94 19.95
CA TYR A 245 -4.70 -2.32 18.90
C TYR A 245 -4.39 -0.90 19.36
N PRO A 246 -3.26 -0.63 20.04
CA PRO A 246 -3.01 0.66 20.69
C PRO A 246 -2.91 1.83 19.71
N ALA A 247 -2.37 1.59 18.51
CA ALA A 247 -2.37 2.57 17.43
C ALA A 247 -3.70 2.60 16.65
N GLY A 248 -4.73 1.90 17.10
CA GLY A 248 -6.06 1.98 16.50
C GLY A 248 -6.77 3.27 16.89
N GLY A 249 -7.99 3.43 16.38
CA GLY A 249 -8.89 4.46 16.87
C GLY A 249 -10.07 4.62 15.94
N TRP A 250 -10.60 5.84 15.87
CA TRP A 250 -11.64 6.21 14.93
C TRP A 250 -11.26 7.48 14.16
N LEU A 251 -11.84 7.62 12.99
CA LEU A 251 -11.79 8.85 12.19
C LEU A 251 -13.16 9.11 11.55
N CYS A 252 -13.42 10.34 11.13
CA CYS A 252 -14.58 10.70 10.33
C CYS A 252 -14.28 10.53 8.83
N PRO A 253 -14.67 9.39 8.20
CA PRO A 253 -14.31 9.13 6.82
C PRO A 253 -14.97 10.11 5.83
N GLU A 254 -16.14 10.66 6.17
CA GLU A 254 -16.81 11.66 5.34
C GLU A 254 -15.97 12.94 5.24
N GLN A 255 -15.60 13.51 6.39
CA GLN A 255 -14.76 14.73 6.47
C GLN A 255 -13.39 14.48 5.84
N LEU A 256 -12.73 13.36 6.18
CA LEU A 256 -11.43 13.00 5.60
C LEU A 256 -11.50 12.94 4.07
N THR A 257 -12.50 12.26 3.51
CA THR A 257 -12.65 12.11 2.06
C THR A 257 -12.86 13.46 1.38
N ARG A 258 -13.74 14.31 1.94
CA ARG A 258 -14.01 15.66 1.44
C ARG A 258 -12.77 16.55 1.49
N ALA A 259 -12.07 16.56 2.63
CA ALA A 259 -10.88 17.38 2.84
C ALA A 259 -9.72 16.95 1.93
N VAL A 260 -9.54 15.65 1.70
CA VAL A 260 -8.54 15.13 0.75
C VAL A 260 -8.86 15.54 -0.69
N ILE A 261 -10.13 15.46 -1.10
CA ILE A 261 -10.51 15.88 -2.46
C ILE A 261 -10.34 17.39 -2.63
N ALA A 262 -10.66 18.19 -1.62
CA ALA A 262 -10.41 19.64 -1.64
C ALA A 262 -8.91 19.95 -1.80
N LEU A 263 -8.05 19.31 -0.98
CA LEU A 263 -6.59 19.43 -1.12
C LEU A 263 -6.10 18.98 -2.50
N ALA A 264 -6.65 17.88 -3.03
CA ALA A 264 -6.29 17.41 -4.37
C ALA A 264 -6.70 18.42 -5.45
N THR A 265 -7.85 19.09 -5.31
CA THR A 265 -8.30 20.15 -6.22
C THR A 265 -7.38 21.36 -6.17
N GLU A 266 -6.91 21.78 -4.99
CA GLU A 266 -5.88 22.82 -4.85
C GLU A 266 -4.56 22.42 -5.56
N GLN A 267 -4.27 21.12 -5.63
CA GLN A 267 -3.09 20.55 -6.31
C GLN A 267 -3.32 20.24 -7.80
N GLY A 268 -4.48 20.61 -8.37
CA GLY A 268 -4.77 20.46 -9.80
C GLY A 268 -5.70 19.31 -10.20
N LEU A 269 -6.34 18.61 -9.25
CA LEU A 269 -7.43 17.68 -9.56
C LEU A 269 -8.61 18.43 -10.17
N GLN A 270 -9.02 18.03 -11.37
CA GLN A 270 -10.28 18.47 -11.97
C GLN A 270 -11.43 17.60 -11.45
N THR A 271 -12.49 18.21 -10.92
CA THR A 271 -13.65 17.47 -10.38
C THR A 271 -14.90 17.72 -11.24
N ARG A 272 -15.66 16.65 -11.50
CA ARG A 272 -16.89 16.65 -12.29
C ARG A 272 -17.96 15.87 -11.52
N PHE A 273 -18.76 16.60 -10.73
CA PHE A 273 -19.87 16.04 -9.96
C PHE A 273 -21.12 15.88 -10.84
N ARG A 274 -22.08 15.06 -10.40
CA ARG A 274 -23.29 14.71 -11.17
C ARG A 274 -22.97 14.07 -12.54
N HIS A 275 -21.88 13.31 -12.62
CA HIS A 275 -21.42 12.61 -13.80
C HIS A 275 -21.42 11.10 -13.57
N THR A 276 -22.58 10.48 -13.75
CA THR A 276 -22.73 9.02 -13.67
C THR A 276 -22.27 8.40 -14.99
N LEU A 277 -21.15 7.69 -14.95
CA LEU A 277 -20.62 6.92 -16.09
C LEU A 277 -21.56 5.77 -16.43
N THR A 278 -21.97 5.66 -17.69
CA THR A 278 -22.84 4.59 -18.20
C THR A 278 -22.09 3.61 -19.09
N SER A 279 -21.06 4.07 -19.79
CA SER A 279 -20.29 3.24 -20.70
C SER A 279 -18.85 3.72 -20.77
N LEU A 280 -17.94 2.75 -20.85
CA LEU A 280 -16.51 2.93 -21.05
C LEU A 280 -16.12 2.08 -22.25
N VAL A 281 -15.53 2.67 -23.29
CA VAL A 281 -15.13 1.95 -24.51
C VAL A 281 -13.69 2.33 -24.86
N ALA A 282 -12.83 1.33 -25.05
CA ALA A 282 -11.49 1.56 -25.56
C ALA A 282 -11.56 1.90 -27.06
N GLN A 283 -10.93 2.99 -27.47
CA GLN A 283 -10.78 3.42 -28.85
C GLN A 283 -9.32 3.77 -29.13
N GLU A 284 -8.66 2.97 -29.95
CA GLU A 284 -7.25 3.14 -30.33
C GLU A 284 -6.31 3.34 -29.12
N SER A 285 -6.00 4.60 -28.79
CA SER A 285 -5.06 5.03 -27.75
C SER A 285 -5.73 5.71 -26.55
N ARG A 286 -7.07 5.80 -26.53
CA ARG A 286 -7.84 6.48 -25.48
C ARG A 286 -9.07 5.68 -25.09
N TRP A 287 -9.63 6.05 -23.95
CA TRP A 287 -10.92 5.59 -23.45
C TRP A 287 -11.98 6.65 -23.71
N GLN A 288 -13.09 6.24 -24.32
CA GLN A 288 -14.29 7.06 -24.42
C GLN A 288 -15.22 6.73 -23.26
N LEU A 289 -15.59 7.77 -22.53
CA LEU A 289 -16.50 7.73 -21.40
C LEU A 289 -17.83 8.36 -21.86
N ARG A 290 -18.95 7.70 -21.56
CA ARG A 290 -20.29 8.26 -21.77
C ARG A 290 -21.01 8.37 -20.44
N PHE A 291 -21.69 9.50 -20.24
CA PHE A 291 -22.40 9.79 -19.00
C PHE A 291 -23.92 9.75 -19.20
N THR A 292 -24.66 9.64 -18.11
CA THR A 292 -26.14 9.67 -18.12
C THR A 292 -26.74 10.94 -18.72
N SER A 293 -26.01 12.08 -18.65
CA SER A 293 -26.39 13.35 -19.28
C SER A 293 -26.33 13.34 -20.81
N GLY A 294 -25.72 12.32 -21.41
CA GLY A 294 -25.37 12.29 -22.84
C GLY A 294 -24.01 12.92 -23.15
N GLU A 295 -23.35 13.55 -22.17
CA GLU A 295 -21.98 14.05 -22.31
C GLU A 295 -21.00 12.88 -22.54
N THR A 296 -19.91 13.19 -23.25
CA THR A 296 -18.81 12.27 -23.49
C THR A 296 -17.48 12.90 -23.15
N ALA A 297 -16.55 12.13 -22.60
CA ALA A 297 -15.17 12.55 -22.36
C ALA A 297 -14.17 11.51 -22.89
N SER A 298 -12.95 11.95 -23.19
CA SER A 298 -11.88 11.07 -23.70
C SER A 298 -10.62 11.21 -22.86
N HIS A 299 -10.08 10.09 -22.38
CA HIS A 299 -8.88 10.04 -21.52
C HIS A 299 -7.90 8.97 -21.98
N GLU A 300 -6.59 9.17 -21.78
CA GLU A 300 -5.55 8.19 -22.09
C GLU A 300 -5.63 6.96 -21.18
N THR A 301 -5.99 7.16 -19.91
CA THR A 301 -6.19 6.08 -18.95
C THR A 301 -7.42 6.32 -18.08
N VAL A 302 -7.98 5.24 -17.53
CA VAL A 302 -9.15 5.29 -16.64
C VAL A 302 -8.93 4.38 -15.44
N VAL A 303 -9.30 4.85 -14.26
CA VAL A 303 -9.35 4.07 -13.03
C VAL A 303 -10.78 4.02 -12.52
N LEU A 304 -11.27 2.80 -12.27
CA LEU A 304 -12.56 2.59 -11.63
C LEU A 304 -12.37 2.45 -10.11
N ALA A 305 -12.91 3.41 -9.36
CA ALA A 305 -12.86 3.48 -7.90
C ALA A 305 -14.27 3.76 -7.31
N ASN A 306 -15.30 3.23 -7.98
CA ASN A 306 -16.72 3.50 -7.75
C ASN A 306 -17.40 2.47 -6.81
N GLY A 307 -16.63 1.88 -5.90
CA GLY A 307 -17.15 1.06 -4.79
C GLY A 307 -18.01 -0.13 -5.24
N HIS A 308 -19.20 -0.27 -4.66
CA HIS A 308 -20.11 -1.39 -4.94
C HIS A 308 -20.61 -1.45 -6.40
N GLN A 309 -20.41 -0.38 -7.17
CA GLN A 309 -20.78 -0.31 -8.59
C GLN A 309 -19.65 -0.74 -9.53
N ILE A 310 -18.52 -1.21 -8.98
CA ILE A 310 -17.31 -1.56 -9.76
C ILE A 310 -17.55 -2.60 -10.85
N ASN A 311 -18.55 -3.48 -10.72
CA ASN A 311 -18.88 -4.54 -11.68
C ASN A 311 -20.06 -4.19 -12.62
N ARG A 312 -20.39 -2.90 -12.75
CA ARG A 312 -21.50 -2.41 -13.58
C ARG A 312 -21.13 -2.15 -15.04
N PHE A 313 -19.87 -2.34 -15.43
CA PHE A 313 -19.40 -2.18 -16.81
C PHE A 313 -19.06 -3.54 -17.42
N ASP A 314 -19.21 -3.69 -18.73
CA ASP A 314 -18.96 -4.96 -19.45
C ASP A 314 -17.57 -5.55 -19.15
N GLN A 315 -16.54 -4.71 -19.06
CA GLN A 315 -15.15 -5.09 -18.75
C GLN A 315 -14.98 -5.65 -17.34
N THR A 316 -15.86 -5.27 -16.42
CA THR A 316 -15.75 -5.56 -14.97
C THR A 316 -16.85 -6.47 -14.44
N ARG A 317 -17.87 -6.74 -15.25
CA ARG A 317 -19.01 -7.59 -14.90
C ARG A 317 -18.60 -8.99 -14.39
N PRO A 318 -17.54 -9.64 -14.91
CA PRO A 318 -17.12 -10.95 -14.42
C PRO A 318 -16.41 -10.94 -13.05
N LEU A 319 -16.06 -9.77 -12.49
CA LEU A 319 -15.32 -9.70 -11.23
C LEU A 319 -16.13 -10.32 -10.07
N PRO A 320 -15.53 -11.18 -9.23
CA PRO A 320 -16.21 -11.89 -8.15
C PRO A 320 -16.40 -11.01 -6.92
N VAL A 321 -17.10 -9.90 -7.09
CA VAL A 321 -17.43 -8.92 -6.03
C VAL A 321 -18.94 -8.84 -5.86
N TYR A 322 -19.38 -8.59 -4.62
CA TYR A 322 -20.79 -8.47 -4.27
C TYR A 322 -21.02 -7.28 -3.36
N ALA A 323 -22.20 -6.67 -3.47
CA ALA A 323 -22.59 -5.56 -2.62
C ALA A 323 -23.14 -6.06 -1.28
N VAL A 324 -22.71 -5.45 -0.17
CA VAL A 324 -23.23 -5.71 1.17
C VAL A 324 -23.81 -4.42 1.71
N GLY A 325 -25.13 -4.41 1.94
CA GLY A 325 -25.80 -3.30 2.61
C GLY A 325 -25.47 -3.29 4.10
N GLY A 326 -25.37 -2.10 4.69
CA GLY A 326 -25.13 -1.91 6.11
C GLY A 326 -25.73 -0.59 6.58
N GLN A 327 -26.03 -0.50 7.87
CA GLN A 327 -26.56 0.70 8.51
C GLN A 327 -25.78 0.97 9.80
N VAL A 328 -25.36 2.21 9.99
CA VAL A 328 -24.71 2.69 11.21
C VAL A 328 -25.66 3.68 11.89
N SER A 329 -26.08 3.38 13.11
CA SER A 329 -26.98 4.26 13.87
C SER A 329 -26.20 5.40 14.52
N HIS A 330 -26.79 6.60 14.52
CA HIS A 330 -26.26 7.74 15.27
C HIS A 330 -27.01 7.86 16.59
N ILE A 331 -26.25 7.94 17.69
CA ILE A 331 -26.80 8.03 19.05
C ILE A 331 -26.19 9.24 19.76
N PRO A 332 -26.94 9.93 20.63
CA PRO A 332 -26.36 10.94 21.51
C PRO A 332 -25.50 10.27 22.58
N THR A 333 -24.46 10.96 23.07
CA THR A 333 -23.79 10.56 24.31
C THR A 333 -24.70 10.80 25.51
N THR A 334 -24.47 10.09 26.62
CA THR A 334 -25.05 10.44 27.92
C THR A 334 -24.16 11.47 28.64
N PRO A 335 -24.73 12.36 29.48
CA PRO A 335 -23.98 13.30 30.31
C PRO A 335 -23.00 12.63 31.29
#